data_AF-A0A927H045-F1
#
_entry.id   AF-A0A927H045-F1
#
_cell.length_a   1.000
_cell.length_b   1.000
_cell.length_c   1.000
_cell.angle_alpha   90.00
_cell.angle_beta   90.00
_cell.angle_gamma   90.00
#
_symmetry.space_group_name_H-M   'P 1'
#
loop_
_entity.id
_entity.type
_entity.pdbx_description
1 polymer ?
#
loop_
_entity_poly.entity_id
_entity_poly.type
_entity_poly.pdbx_seq_one_letter_code
_entity_poly.pdbx_strand_id
1 'polypeptide(L)'
;MASFRRTLANMLRAGFPLIHVRTWEEDRTLETINQIASNDALIKTSRHVYTWNLLEADDGNEKTDETKPKSLLEFLGRIELITWPAIIVVYDIHSFFTGNSTDFKMVRMLKIIHQKLKSSKEPINILFLSATVEFPKELEKDIVTIEFPLPGVQEIEQLLDTMIGENEQRDKIRIDLDPSDKERLVQAALGLTLREAENAYSLAMVQDSRLCKDDVDVVLEEKRQIIKRSGLLEYIGGGIKWTKWAAWIY
;
A
#
# COMPACT_ATOMS: atom_id res chain seq x y z
N MET A 1 -8.46 8.40 -4.50
CA MET A 1 -7.41 8.07 -5.49
C MET A 1 -6.77 9.26 -6.24
N ALA A 2 -7.53 10.11 -6.94
CA ALA A 2 -6.96 11.18 -7.79
C ALA A 2 -6.01 12.16 -7.06
N SER A 3 -6.33 12.53 -5.81
CA SER A 3 -5.48 13.38 -4.97
C SER A 3 -4.10 12.77 -4.74
N PHE A 4 -4.06 11.47 -4.38
CA PHE A 4 -2.79 10.74 -4.16
C PHE A 4 -1.92 10.75 -5.42
N ARG A 5 -2.50 10.40 -6.59
CA ARG A 5 -1.77 10.37 -7.86
C ARG A 5 -1.12 11.72 -8.17
N ARG A 6 -1.87 12.82 -7.99
CA ARG A 6 -1.37 14.18 -8.20
C ARG A 6 -0.24 14.52 -7.21
N THR A 7 -0.43 14.21 -5.93
CA THR A 7 0.57 14.48 -4.88
C THR A 7 1.87 13.73 -5.16
N LEU A 8 1.80 12.42 -5.42
CA LEU A 8 2.98 11.62 -5.73
C LEU A 8 3.67 12.11 -7.01
N ALA A 9 2.92 12.35 -8.09
CA ALA A 9 3.50 12.87 -9.34
C ALA A 9 4.22 14.22 -9.13
N ASN A 10 3.64 15.12 -8.32
CA ASN A 10 4.28 16.40 -7.98
C ASN A 10 5.57 16.21 -7.18
N MET A 11 5.58 15.29 -6.21
CA MET A 11 6.79 14.98 -5.42
C MET A 11 7.89 14.36 -6.29
N LEU A 12 7.54 13.44 -7.18
CA LEU A 12 8.49 12.84 -8.13
C LEU A 12 9.11 13.91 -9.05
N ARG A 13 8.30 14.87 -9.52
CA ARG A 13 8.76 16.00 -10.35
C ARG A 13 9.59 17.03 -9.59
N ALA A 14 9.26 17.27 -8.33
CA ALA A 14 10.01 18.18 -7.48
C ALA A 14 11.31 17.56 -6.94
N GLY A 15 11.61 16.31 -7.30
CA GLY A 15 12.87 15.64 -6.97
C GLY A 15 12.98 15.24 -5.50
N PHE A 16 11.85 14.92 -4.85
CA PHE A 16 11.85 14.39 -3.48
C PHE A 16 12.48 13.00 -3.45
N PRO A 17 13.72 12.82 -2.94
CA PRO A 17 14.45 11.58 -3.18
C PRO A 17 13.88 10.38 -2.43
N LEU A 18 13.45 10.59 -1.18
CA LEU A 18 12.95 9.56 -0.29
C LEU A 18 11.49 9.88 0.07
N ILE A 19 10.59 8.98 -0.29
CA ILE A 19 9.15 9.11 -0.05
C ILE A 19 8.71 7.84 0.66
N HIS A 20 7.96 7.97 1.74
CA HIS A 20 7.27 6.86 2.36
C HIS A 20 5.79 6.91 1.99
N VAL A 21 5.27 5.79 1.49
CA VAL A 21 3.85 5.62 1.20
C VAL A 21 3.27 4.70 2.26
N ARG A 22 2.45 5.28 3.15
CA ARG A 22 1.77 4.55 4.20
C ARG A 22 0.60 3.77 3.59
N THR A 23 0.67 2.44 3.64
CA THR A 23 -0.34 1.56 3.02
C THR A 23 -0.26 0.13 3.57
N TRP A 24 -1.40 -0.56 3.61
CA TRP A 24 -1.48 -2.02 3.79
C TRP A 24 -1.64 -2.76 2.45
N GLU A 25 -1.78 -2.02 1.35
CA GLU A 25 -2.16 -2.53 0.02
C GLU A 25 -1.00 -2.36 -0.96
N GLU A 26 0.05 -3.15 -0.76
CA GLU A 26 1.29 -3.10 -1.54
C GLU A 26 1.06 -3.24 -3.04
N ASP A 27 0.29 -4.26 -3.47
CA ASP A 27 0.03 -4.52 -4.88
C ASP A 27 -0.71 -3.36 -5.57
N ARG A 28 -1.79 -2.84 -4.95
CA ARG A 28 -2.54 -1.71 -5.50
C ARG A 28 -1.68 -0.44 -5.56
N THR A 29 -0.83 -0.27 -4.55
CA THR A 29 0.10 0.86 -4.49
C THR A 29 1.14 0.76 -5.59
N LEU A 30 1.75 -0.42 -5.79
CA LEU A 30 2.73 -0.68 -6.83
C LEU A 30 2.12 -0.50 -8.24
N GLU A 31 0.91 -1.01 -8.48
CA GLU A 31 0.21 -0.82 -9.75
C GLU A 31 0.01 0.67 -10.04
N THR A 32 -0.43 1.43 -9.02
CA THR A 32 -0.59 2.89 -9.14
C THR A 32 0.74 3.58 -9.43
N ILE A 33 1.81 3.18 -8.76
CA ILE A 33 3.16 3.73 -8.98
C ILE A 33 3.57 3.47 -10.43
N ASN A 34 3.39 2.27 -10.96
CA ASN A 34 3.68 1.93 -12.36
C ASN A 34 2.89 2.80 -13.35
N GLN A 35 1.60 3.02 -13.09
CA GLN A 35 0.77 3.90 -13.93
C GLN A 35 1.23 5.36 -13.89
N ILE A 36 1.74 5.86 -12.76
CA ILE A 36 2.31 7.21 -12.66
C ILE A 36 3.68 7.28 -13.34
N ALA A 37 4.52 6.25 -13.13
CA ALA A 37 5.88 6.15 -13.62
C ALA A 37 5.96 6.11 -15.15
N SER A 38 4.98 5.49 -15.80
CA SER A 38 4.89 5.38 -17.26
C SER A 38 4.19 6.57 -17.93
N ASN A 39 3.64 7.52 -17.15
CA ASN A 39 2.86 8.63 -17.69
C ASN A 39 3.67 9.93 -17.75
N ASP A 40 4.28 10.18 -18.90
CA ASP A 40 5.07 11.39 -19.18
C ASP A 40 4.29 12.69 -18.98
N ALA A 41 2.98 12.70 -19.22
CA ALA A 41 2.16 13.90 -19.00
C ALA A 41 2.08 14.26 -17.51
N LEU A 42 2.15 13.28 -16.62
CA LEU A 42 2.14 13.49 -15.16
C LEU A 42 3.52 13.88 -14.64
N ILE A 43 4.58 13.13 -14.98
CA ILE A 43 5.90 13.25 -14.35
C ILE A 43 7.02 13.82 -15.23
N LYS A 44 6.72 14.20 -16.49
CA LYS A 44 7.63 14.72 -17.54
C LYS A 44 8.68 13.74 -18.07
N THR A 45 9.13 12.81 -17.24
CA THR A 45 10.15 11.83 -17.58
C THR A 45 9.71 10.49 -17.05
N SER A 46 9.33 9.58 -17.94
CA SER A 46 9.01 8.19 -17.62
C SER A 46 10.17 7.54 -16.88
N ARG A 47 9.84 6.69 -15.92
CA ARG A 47 10.82 6.06 -15.04
C ARG A 47 10.58 4.58 -14.96
N HIS A 48 11.67 3.83 -14.96
CA HIS A 48 11.63 2.41 -14.71
C HIS A 48 11.35 2.15 -13.22
N VAL A 49 10.34 1.32 -12.94
CA VAL A 49 10.00 0.92 -11.58
C VAL A 49 10.74 -0.38 -11.26
N TYR A 50 11.48 -0.37 -10.17
CA TYR A 50 12.15 -1.55 -9.61
C TYR A 50 11.61 -1.81 -8.22
N THR A 51 11.48 -3.08 -7.86
CA THR A 51 11.18 -3.50 -6.51
C THR A 51 12.44 -3.99 -5.82
N TRP A 52 12.49 -3.82 -4.51
CA TRP A 52 13.48 -4.44 -3.65
C TRP A 52 12.78 -4.91 -2.38
N ASN A 53 12.92 -6.19 -2.05
CA ASN A 53 12.53 -6.77 -0.78
C ASN A 53 13.66 -7.66 -0.22
N LEU A 54 13.53 -8.04 1.05
CA LEU A 54 14.55 -8.84 1.73
C LEU A 54 14.74 -10.23 1.10
N LEU A 55 13.68 -10.82 0.55
CA LEU A 55 13.68 -12.18 0.02
C LEU A 55 14.28 -12.26 -1.39
N GLU A 56 14.12 -11.24 -2.23
CA GLU A 56 14.73 -11.13 -3.56
C GLU A 56 16.26 -10.94 -3.48
N ALA A 57 16.75 -10.41 -2.36
CA ALA A 57 18.18 -10.36 -2.05
C ALA A 57 18.77 -11.73 -1.67
N ASP A 58 17.93 -12.69 -1.29
CA ASP A 58 18.27 -14.03 -0.81
C ASP A 58 17.60 -15.11 -1.67
N ASP A 59 17.81 -15.05 -2.99
CA ASP A 59 17.45 -16.17 -3.88
C ASP A 59 18.38 -17.33 -3.54
N GLY A 60 17.95 -18.23 -2.65
CA GLY A 60 18.70 -19.35 -2.04
C GLY A 60 19.29 -20.40 -2.99
N ASN A 61 19.51 -20.06 -4.25
CA ASN A 61 20.38 -20.77 -5.16
C ASN A 61 21.84 -20.41 -4.88
N GLU A 62 22.66 -21.40 -4.50
CA GLU A 62 24.13 -21.28 -4.34
C GLU A 62 24.90 -20.88 -5.63
N LYS A 63 24.18 -20.54 -6.71
CA LYS A 63 24.69 -19.93 -7.95
C LYS A 63 24.14 -18.51 -8.17
N THR A 64 23.90 -17.74 -7.11
CA THR A 64 23.60 -16.31 -7.23
C THR A 64 24.77 -15.60 -7.91
N ASP A 65 24.45 -14.88 -8.98
CA ASP A 65 25.29 -13.84 -9.57
C ASP A 65 25.87 -12.96 -8.45
N GLU A 66 27.19 -13.07 -8.20
CA GLU A 66 27.89 -12.36 -7.11
C GLU A 66 27.72 -10.83 -7.19
N THR A 67 27.22 -10.33 -8.32
CA THR A 67 26.94 -8.91 -8.54
C THR A 67 25.64 -8.42 -7.91
N LYS A 68 24.70 -9.30 -7.52
CA LYS A 68 23.45 -8.87 -6.87
C LYS A 68 23.67 -8.47 -5.40
N PRO A 69 23.14 -7.31 -4.96
CA PRO A 69 23.31 -6.88 -3.57
C PRO A 69 22.51 -7.77 -2.62
N LYS A 70 23.17 -8.25 -1.57
CA LYS A 70 22.61 -9.20 -0.58
C LYS A 70 21.87 -8.51 0.57
N SER A 71 21.90 -7.19 0.61
CA SER A 71 21.22 -6.39 1.63
C SER A 71 20.80 -5.04 1.07
N LEU A 72 19.83 -4.40 1.73
CA LEU A 72 19.40 -3.05 1.37
C LEU A 72 20.55 -2.04 1.46
N LEU A 73 21.40 -2.15 2.49
CA LEU A 73 22.56 -1.27 2.64
C LEU A 73 23.52 -1.36 1.45
N GLU A 74 23.75 -2.56 0.95
CA GLU A 74 24.61 -2.78 -0.22
C GLU A 74 23.96 -2.25 -1.50
N PHE A 75 22.66 -2.52 -1.69
CA PHE A 75 21.89 -2.00 -2.81
C PHE A 75 21.94 -0.46 -2.85
N LEU A 76 21.64 0.18 -1.72
CA LEU A 76 21.73 1.63 -1.57
C LEU A 76 23.16 2.14 -1.81
N GLY A 77 24.17 1.42 -1.32
CA GLY A 77 25.58 1.75 -1.57
C GLY A 77 25.95 1.81 -3.05
N ARG A 78 25.20 1.09 -3.90
CA ARG A 78 25.40 1.01 -5.36
C ARG A 78 24.40 1.85 -6.17
N ILE A 79 23.58 2.69 -5.52
CA ILE A 79 22.53 3.48 -6.19
C ILE A 79 23.04 4.34 -7.34
N GLU A 80 24.30 4.80 -7.27
CA GLU A 80 24.94 5.65 -8.28
C GLU A 80 25.25 4.92 -9.59
N LEU A 81 25.19 3.59 -9.59
CA LEU A 81 25.33 2.78 -10.80
C LEU A 81 24.09 2.84 -11.69
N ILE A 82 22.95 3.32 -11.15
CA ILE A 82 21.73 3.53 -11.92
C ILE A 82 21.90 4.81 -12.73
N THR A 83 21.98 4.66 -14.05
CA THR A 83 22.24 5.75 -15.01
C THR A 83 21.03 6.08 -15.87
N TRP A 84 19.83 5.79 -15.37
CA TRP A 84 18.56 6.11 -16.04
C TRP A 84 17.50 6.57 -15.02
N PRO A 85 16.45 7.27 -15.46
CA PRO A 85 15.32 7.65 -14.62
C PRO A 85 14.65 6.45 -13.97
N ALA A 86 14.55 6.43 -12.64
CA ALA A 86 14.07 5.27 -11.90
C ALA A 86 13.21 5.61 -10.68
N ILE A 87 12.31 4.71 -10.35
CA ILE A 87 11.58 4.66 -9.08
C ILE A 87 11.89 3.31 -8.45
N ILE A 88 12.42 3.32 -7.24
CA ILE A 88 12.78 2.10 -6.52
C ILE A 88 11.83 1.96 -5.35
N VAL A 89 11.03 0.90 -5.39
CA VAL A 89 10.06 0.55 -4.37
C VAL A 89 10.70 -0.42 -3.40
N VAL A 90 10.92 0.02 -2.16
CA VAL A 90 11.55 -0.74 -1.10
C VAL A 90 10.48 -1.18 -0.10
N TYR A 91 10.35 -2.49 0.07
CA TYR A 91 9.49 -3.10 1.07
C TYR A 91 10.23 -3.24 2.41
N ASP A 92 9.47 -3.47 3.48
CA ASP A 92 9.97 -3.91 4.78
C ASP A 92 11.00 -2.99 5.46
N ILE A 93 11.04 -1.70 5.14
CA ILE A 93 11.97 -0.75 5.76
C ILE A 93 11.76 -0.63 7.29
N HIS A 94 10.57 -0.99 7.79
CA HIS A 94 10.25 -1.03 9.22
C HIS A 94 11.18 -1.96 10.01
N SER A 95 11.70 -3.01 9.38
CA SER A 95 12.60 -3.97 10.02
C SER A 95 13.87 -3.31 10.58
N PHE A 96 14.27 -2.14 10.08
CA PHE A 96 15.41 -1.36 10.57
C PHE A 96 15.08 -0.41 11.72
N PHE A 97 13.80 -0.19 12.02
CA PHE A 97 13.30 0.85 12.94
C PHE A 97 12.28 0.33 13.96
N THR A 98 12.31 -0.96 14.29
CA THR A 98 11.28 -1.61 15.10
C THR A 98 11.42 -1.30 16.60
N GLY A 99 10.34 -0.78 17.20
CA GLY A 99 10.25 -0.53 18.64
C GLY A 99 11.28 0.49 19.13
N ASN A 100 12.09 0.12 20.12
CA ASN A 100 13.18 0.97 20.65
C ASN A 100 14.52 0.78 19.93
N SER A 101 14.57 -0.05 18.88
CA SER A 101 15.79 -0.34 18.13
C SER A 101 15.81 0.44 16.84
N THR A 102 16.86 1.23 16.63
CA THR A 102 17.10 1.98 15.39
C THR A 102 18.45 1.57 14.83
N ASP A 103 18.48 1.07 13.60
CA ASP A 103 19.73 0.84 12.90
C ASP A 103 20.33 2.17 12.42
N PHE A 104 21.27 2.70 13.20
CA PHE A 104 21.96 3.94 12.87
C PHE A 104 22.81 3.87 11.58
N LYS A 105 23.22 2.67 11.14
CA LYS A 105 23.89 2.52 9.83
C LYS A 105 22.89 2.80 8.72
N MET A 106 21.66 2.30 8.84
CA MET A 106 20.58 2.61 7.89
C MET A 106 20.23 4.10 7.90
N VAL A 107 20.11 4.72 9.08
CA VAL A 107 19.89 6.18 9.19
C VAL A 107 20.97 6.97 8.46
N ARG A 108 22.24 6.64 8.69
CA ARG A 108 23.36 7.32 8.03
C ARG A 108 23.36 7.07 6.52
N MET A 109 23.08 5.84 6.09
CA MET A 109 22.98 5.49 4.68
C MET A 109 21.89 6.31 3.99
N LEU A 110 20.67 6.35 4.53
CA LEU A 110 19.57 7.11 3.94
C LEU A 110 19.90 8.61 3.80
N LYS A 111 20.60 9.21 4.77
CA LYS A 111 21.09 10.60 4.66
C LYS A 111 22.11 10.80 3.55
N ILE A 112 23.04 9.85 3.37
CA ILE A 112 24.01 9.88 2.28
C ILE A 112 23.28 9.77 0.93
N ILE A 113 22.36 8.81 0.82
CA ILE A 113 21.58 8.56 -0.39
C ILE A 113 20.71 9.76 -0.76
N HIS A 114 20.03 10.37 0.21
CA HIS A 114 19.25 11.58 -0.02
C HIS A 114 20.08 12.69 -0.70
N GLN A 115 21.32 12.91 -0.26
CA GLN A 115 22.22 13.90 -0.89
C GLN A 115 22.69 13.47 -2.28
N LYS A 116 23.05 12.18 -2.45
CA LYS A 116 23.47 11.62 -3.73
C LYS A 116 22.38 11.76 -4.79
N LEU A 117 21.14 11.38 -4.44
CA LEU A 117 19.99 11.45 -5.33
C LEU A 117 19.64 12.89 -5.72
N LYS A 118 19.76 13.87 -4.81
CA LYS A 118 19.59 15.29 -5.16
C LYS A 118 20.63 15.82 -6.14
N SER A 119 21.82 15.24 -6.14
CA SER A 119 22.94 15.64 -7.01
C SER A 119 23.04 14.76 -8.27
N SER A 120 22.17 13.75 -8.39
CA SER A 120 22.13 12.82 -9.52
C SER A 120 21.74 13.57 -10.79
N LYS A 121 22.34 13.17 -11.91
CA LYS A 121 21.94 13.64 -13.25
C LYS A 121 20.57 13.10 -13.62
N GLU A 122 20.31 11.85 -13.27
CA GLU A 122 19.05 11.17 -13.56
C GLU A 122 18.09 11.29 -12.39
N PRO A 123 16.79 11.50 -12.65
CA PRO A 123 15.79 11.61 -11.60
C PRO A 123 15.48 10.22 -11.03
N ILE A 124 16.03 9.95 -9.86
CA ILE A 124 15.88 8.69 -9.13
C ILE A 124 15.17 8.95 -7.81
N ASN A 125 14.13 8.17 -7.52
CA ASN A 125 13.36 8.26 -6.29
C ASN A 125 13.25 6.90 -5.63
N ILE A 126 13.30 6.89 -4.30
CA ILE A 126 13.10 5.70 -3.48
C ILE A 126 11.78 5.86 -2.73
N LEU A 127 10.88 4.91 -2.94
CA LEU A 127 9.58 4.84 -2.31
C LEU A 127 9.59 3.69 -1.31
N PHE A 128 9.38 3.98 -0.04
CA PHE A 128 9.20 2.96 0.99
C PHE A 128 7.72 2.62 1.10
N LEU A 129 7.35 1.34 0.97
CA LEU A 129 5.99 0.88 1.23
C LEU A 129 5.94 0.21 2.60
N SER A 130 5.05 0.70 3.47
CA SER A 130 4.77 0.07 4.75
C SER A 130 3.51 0.65 5.38
N ALA A 131 2.88 -0.06 6.31
CA ALA A 131 1.73 0.47 7.04
C ALA A 131 2.10 1.19 8.34
N THR A 132 3.18 0.76 9.00
CA THR A 132 3.43 1.04 10.42
C THR A 132 4.83 1.58 10.74
N VAL A 133 5.65 1.96 9.76
CA VAL A 133 6.97 2.52 10.05
C VAL A 133 6.84 3.83 10.83
N GLU A 134 7.55 3.89 11.95
CA GLU A 134 7.91 5.14 12.61
C GLU A 134 9.38 5.43 12.33
N PHE A 135 9.65 6.44 11.49
CA PHE A 135 11.03 6.82 11.23
C PHE A 135 11.63 7.56 12.44
N PRO A 136 12.92 7.33 12.75
CA PRO A 136 13.61 8.09 13.79
C PRO A 136 13.64 9.60 13.44
N LYS A 137 13.64 10.46 14.47
CA LYS A 137 13.57 11.93 14.32
C LYS A 137 14.66 12.49 13.41
N GLU A 138 15.80 11.81 13.36
CA GLU A 138 16.93 12.15 12.50
C GLU A 138 16.58 12.14 11.01
N LEU A 139 15.58 11.37 10.58
CA LEU A 139 15.13 11.23 9.19
C LEU A 139 13.86 12.02 8.86
N GLU A 140 13.24 12.67 9.85
CA GLU A 140 11.95 13.38 9.72
C GLU A 140 11.97 14.45 8.60
N LYS A 141 13.13 15.07 8.35
CA LYS A 141 13.30 16.09 7.30
C LYS A 141 13.79 15.53 5.97
N ASP A 142 14.22 14.27 5.94
CA ASP A 142 14.78 13.62 4.75
C ASP A 142 13.74 12.74 4.04
N ILE A 143 12.75 12.21 4.78
CA ILE A 143 11.71 11.31 4.27
C ILE A 143 10.34 11.96 4.39
N VAL A 144 9.65 12.13 3.27
CA VAL A 144 8.28 12.64 3.26
C VAL A 144 7.30 11.47 3.28
N THR A 145 6.38 11.48 4.23
CA THR A 145 5.31 10.48 4.30
C THR A 145 4.03 10.98 3.62
N ILE A 146 3.45 10.14 2.76
CA ILE A 146 2.13 10.31 2.16
C ILE A 146 1.29 9.06 2.41
N GLU A 147 -0.03 9.22 2.47
CA GLU A 147 -0.95 8.10 2.73
C GLU A 147 -1.59 7.61 1.44
N PHE A 148 -1.59 6.29 1.24
CA PHE A 148 -2.30 5.67 0.14
C PHE A 148 -3.77 5.53 0.52
N PRO A 149 -4.71 6.07 -0.28
CA PRO A 149 -6.12 6.02 0.07
C PRO A 149 -6.65 4.60 -0.07
N LEU A 150 -7.57 4.20 0.81
CA LEU A 150 -8.41 3.00 0.69
C LEU A 150 -9.20 2.97 -0.64
N PRO A 151 -9.67 1.78 -1.08
CA PRO A 151 -10.39 1.64 -2.34
C PRO A 151 -11.67 2.47 -2.34
N GLY A 152 -11.98 3.07 -3.49
CA GLY A 152 -13.24 3.79 -3.71
C GLY A 152 -14.40 2.85 -4.04
N VAL A 153 -15.60 3.43 -4.15
CA VAL A 153 -16.85 2.72 -4.52
C VAL A 153 -16.66 1.88 -5.80
N GLN A 154 -16.08 2.46 -6.84
CA GLN A 154 -15.88 1.78 -8.12
C GLN A 154 -14.96 0.55 -8.01
N GLU A 155 -13.90 0.63 -7.21
CA GLU A 155 -12.96 -0.48 -7.03
C GLU A 155 -13.61 -1.61 -6.22
N ILE A 156 -14.36 -1.27 -5.17
CA ILE A 156 -15.13 -2.25 -4.38
C ILE A 156 -16.24 -2.90 -5.22
N GLU A 157 -16.92 -2.14 -6.07
CA GLU A 157 -17.95 -2.67 -6.96
C GLU A 157 -17.34 -3.64 -7.99
N GLN A 158 -16.22 -3.27 -8.62
CA GLN A 158 -15.50 -4.13 -9.55
C GLN A 158 -15.02 -5.43 -8.90
N LEU A 159 -14.54 -5.37 -7.66
CA LEU A 159 -14.19 -6.56 -6.88
C LEU A 159 -15.41 -7.46 -6.70
N LEU A 160 -16.55 -6.90 -6.26
CA LEU A 160 -17.78 -7.67 -6.06
C LEU A 160 -18.25 -8.33 -7.36
N ASP A 161 -18.25 -7.59 -8.48
CA ASP A 161 -18.63 -8.11 -9.79
C ASP A 161 -17.70 -9.24 -10.26
N THR A 162 -16.40 -9.11 -10.02
CA THR A 162 -15.41 -10.13 -10.35
C THR A 162 -15.70 -11.41 -9.56
N MET A 163 -15.91 -11.29 -8.26
CA MET A 163 -16.21 -12.44 -7.40
C MET A 163 -17.55 -13.11 -7.74
N ILE A 164 -18.58 -12.33 -8.09
CA ILE A 164 -19.86 -12.86 -8.59
C ILE A 164 -19.63 -13.68 -9.86
N GLY A 165 -18.96 -13.08 -10.86
CA GLY A 165 -18.71 -13.74 -12.15
C GLY A 165 -17.88 -15.02 -12.04
N GLU A 166 -16.87 -15.05 -11.17
CA GLU A 166 -16.04 -16.24 -10.93
C GLU A 166 -16.81 -17.39 -10.28
N ASN A 167 -17.78 -17.08 -9.41
CA ASN A 167 -18.56 -18.09 -8.70
C ASN A 167 -19.76 -18.59 -9.52
N GLU A 168 -20.38 -17.75 -10.34
CA GLU A 168 -21.39 -18.15 -11.32
C GLU A 168 -20.83 -19.13 -12.34
N GLN A 169 -19.64 -18.87 -12.88
CA GLN A 169 -18.98 -19.79 -13.85
C GLN A 169 -18.70 -21.18 -13.29
N ARG A 170 -18.62 -21.32 -11.96
CA ARG A 170 -18.29 -22.57 -11.29
C ARG A 170 -19.54 -23.31 -10.80
N ASP A 171 -20.75 -22.78 -11.02
CA ASP A 171 -22.03 -23.28 -10.48
C ASP A 171 -21.98 -23.52 -8.96
N LYS A 172 -21.15 -22.77 -8.24
CA LYS A 172 -20.89 -22.99 -6.81
C LYS A 172 -21.87 -22.27 -5.90
N ILE A 173 -22.42 -21.14 -6.36
CA ILE A 173 -23.12 -20.17 -5.51
C ILE A 173 -24.33 -19.61 -6.27
N ARG A 174 -25.47 -19.52 -5.58
CA ARG A 174 -26.66 -18.86 -6.13
C ARG A 174 -26.62 -17.36 -5.84
N ILE A 175 -26.64 -16.54 -6.89
CA ILE A 175 -26.72 -15.08 -6.74
C ILE A 175 -28.19 -14.66 -6.74
N ASP A 176 -28.63 -14.00 -5.66
CA ASP A 176 -29.98 -13.46 -5.50
C ASP A 176 -29.88 -12.02 -4.96
N LEU A 177 -29.29 -11.16 -5.78
CA LEU A 177 -29.12 -9.74 -5.50
C LEU A 177 -29.87 -8.92 -6.55
N ASP A 178 -30.64 -7.94 -6.09
CA ASP A 178 -31.08 -6.84 -6.95
C ASP A 178 -30.00 -5.73 -6.99
N PRO A 179 -30.13 -4.73 -7.89
CA PRO A 179 -29.16 -3.64 -7.98
C PRO A 179 -29.00 -2.83 -6.67
N SER A 180 -30.06 -2.71 -5.87
CA SER A 180 -30.04 -2.02 -4.57
C SER A 180 -29.30 -2.84 -3.51
N ASP A 181 -29.48 -4.16 -3.50
CA ASP A 181 -28.77 -5.06 -2.60
C ASP A 181 -27.27 -5.11 -2.92
N LYS A 182 -26.90 -5.10 -4.20
CA LYS A 182 -25.52 -4.94 -4.64
C LYS A 182 -24.92 -3.62 -4.14
N GLU A 183 -25.64 -2.51 -4.32
CA GLU A 183 -25.18 -1.20 -3.82
C GLU A 183 -24.94 -1.22 -2.31
N ARG A 184 -25.85 -1.84 -1.53
CA ARG A 184 -25.69 -1.99 -0.07
C ARG A 184 -24.46 -2.81 0.32
N LEU A 185 -24.17 -3.90 -0.39
CA LEU A 185 -22.95 -4.69 -0.17
C LEU A 185 -21.70 -3.85 -0.43
N VAL A 186 -21.68 -3.09 -1.53
CA VAL A 186 -20.58 -2.16 -1.84
C VAL A 186 -20.41 -1.13 -0.72
N GLN A 187 -21.50 -0.50 -0.26
CA GLN A 187 -21.45 0.46 0.83
C GLN A 187 -20.96 -0.15 2.16
N ALA A 188 -21.35 -1.40 2.45
CA ALA A 188 -20.91 -2.10 3.65
C ALA A 188 -19.39 -2.31 3.67
N ALA A 189 -18.80 -2.66 2.53
CA ALA A 189 -17.37 -2.91 2.36
C ALA A 189 -16.51 -1.62 2.24
N LEU A 190 -17.11 -0.45 2.03
CA LEU A 190 -16.33 0.80 1.98
C LEU A 190 -15.53 1.03 3.27
N GLY A 191 -14.30 1.48 3.14
CA GLY A 191 -13.41 1.67 4.30
C GLY A 191 -12.67 0.40 4.74
N LEU A 192 -12.83 -0.70 4.00
CA LEU A 192 -11.95 -1.86 4.05
C LEU A 192 -10.86 -1.73 2.98
N THR A 193 -9.73 -2.41 3.18
CA THR A 193 -8.81 -2.72 2.07
C THR A 193 -9.47 -3.68 1.08
N LEU A 194 -8.97 -3.77 -0.16
CA LEU A 194 -9.52 -4.70 -1.15
C LEU A 194 -9.48 -6.15 -0.66
N ARG A 195 -8.39 -6.55 0.00
CA ARG A 195 -8.24 -7.91 0.53
C ARG A 195 -9.19 -8.19 1.71
N GLU A 196 -9.46 -7.19 2.54
CA GLU A 196 -10.47 -7.32 3.60
C GLU A 196 -11.89 -7.42 3.03
N ALA A 197 -12.22 -6.61 2.01
CA ALA A 197 -13.50 -6.68 1.32
C ALA A 197 -13.68 -8.03 0.61
N GLU A 198 -12.65 -8.53 -0.07
CA GLU A 198 -12.61 -9.84 -0.72
C GLU A 198 -12.88 -10.97 0.29
N ASN A 199 -12.21 -10.92 1.45
CA ASN A 199 -12.42 -11.89 2.53
C ASN A 199 -13.85 -11.82 3.08
N ALA A 200 -14.39 -10.62 3.28
CA ALA A 200 -15.75 -10.42 3.79
C ALA A 200 -16.80 -10.95 2.81
N TYR A 201 -16.66 -10.68 1.51
CA TYR A 201 -17.53 -11.22 0.47
C TYR A 201 -17.40 -12.74 0.35
N SER A 202 -16.16 -13.27 0.44
CA SER A 202 -15.93 -14.72 0.42
C SER A 202 -16.61 -15.41 1.59
N LEU A 203 -16.58 -14.81 2.78
CA LEU A 203 -17.25 -15.34 3.96
C LEU A 203 -18.77 -15.37 3.79
N ALA A 204 -19.36 -14.26 3.33
CA ALA A 204 -20.78 -14.17 2.99
C ALA A 204 -21.21 -15.29 2.01
N MET A 205 -20.49 -15.40 0.91
CA MET A 205 -20.73 -16.37 -0.15
C MET A 205 -20.66 -17.85 0.29
N VAL A 206 -19.84 -18.17 1.30
CA VAL A 206 -19.63 -19.56 1.76
C VAL A 206 -20.63 -19.99 2.83
N GLN A 207 -21.24 -19.05 3.56
CA GLN A 207 -22.06 -19.37 4.73
C GLN A 207 -23.31 -20.20 4.38
N ASP A 208 -23.95 -19.92 3.24
CA ASP A 208 -25.13 -20.63 2.77
C ASP A 208 -25.10 -20.99 1.26
N SER A 209 -23.93 -20.85 0.63
CA SER A 209 -23.75 -21.00 -0.83
C SER A 209 -24.69 -20.11 -1.65
N ARG A 210 -25.07 -18.96 -1.10
CA ARG A 210 -25.88 -17.94 -1.75
C ARG A 210 -25.26 -16.58 -1.47
N LEU A 211 -25.54 -15.62 -2.35
CA LEU A 211 -25.30 -14.22 -2.06
C LEU A 211 -26.62 -13.47 -2.20
N CYS A 212 -27.10 -12.88 -1.11
CA CYS A 212 -28.37 -12.19 -1.02
C CYS A 212 -28.28 -10.96 -0.10
N LYS A 213 -29.39 -10.23 0.04
CA LYS A 213 -29.45 -9.00 0.85
C LYS A 213 -29.05 -9.18 2.32
N ASP A 214 -29.24 -10.38 2.89
CA ASP A 214 -28.97 -10.64 4.31
C ASP A 214 -27.45 -10.73 4.58
N ASP A 215 -26.64 -10.94 3.53
CA ASP A 215 -25.17 -10.99 3.62
C ASP A 215 -24.52 -9.63 3.86
N VAL A 216 -25.28 -8.54 3.71
CA VAL A 216 -24.84 -7.21 4.11
C VAL A 216 -24.43 -7.20 5.59
N ASP A 217 -25.18 -7.91 6.45
CA ASP A 217 -24.87 -7.98 7.87
C ASP A 217 -23.57 -8.74 8.15
N VAL A 218 -23.24 -9.74 7.34
CA VAL A 218 -21.97 -10.48 7.42
C VAL A 218 -20.79 -9.56 7.10
N VAL A 219 -20.88 -8.81 6.00
CA VAL A 219 -19.83 -7.85 5.60
C VAL A 219 -19.66 -6.75 6.65
N LEU A 220 -20.77 -6.23 7.20
CA LEU A 220 -20.73 -5.24 8.27
C LEU A 220 -20.11 -5.81 9.55
N GLU A 221 -20.37 -7.07 9.89
CA GLU A 221 -19.75 -7.68 11.07
C GLU A 221 -18.25 -7.89 10.88
N GLU A 222 -17.80 -8.38 9.72
CA GLU A 222 -16.37 -8.48 9.43
C GLU A 222 -15.67 -7.13 9.52
N LYS A 223 -16.29 -6.09 8.95
CA LYS A 223 -15.79 -4.71 9.10
C LYS A 223 -15.68 -4.29 10.56
N ARG A 224 -16.67 -4.59 11.42
CA ARG A 224 -16.57 -4.32 12.86
C ARG A 224 -15.41 -5.08 13.51
N GLN A 225 -15.18 -6.34 13.14
CA GLN A 225 -14.09 -7.14 13.69
C GLN A 225 -12.72 -6.57 13.29
N ILE A 226 -12.55 -6.12 12.05
CA ILE A 226 -11.33 -5.45 11.57
C ILE A 226 -11.06 -4.16 12.35
N ILE A 227 -12.09 -3.32 12.54
CA ILE A 227 -11.96 -2.07 13.32
C ILE A 227 -11.59 -2.36 14.77
N LYS A 228 -12.14 -3.43 15.38
CA LYS A 228 -11.75 -3.87 16.73
C LYS A 228 -10.29 -4.32 16.81
N ARG A 229 -9.83 -5.13 15.84
CA ARG A 229 -8.45 -5.69 15.83
C ARG A 229 -7.38 -4.62 15.57
N SER A 230 -7.70 -3.63 14.73
CA SER A 230 -6.78 -2.52 14.41
C SER A 230 -6.54 -1.56 15.57
N GLY A 231 -7.19 -1.76 16.73
CA GLY A 231 -7.02 -0.88 17.90
C GLY A 231 -7.62 0.51 17.72
N LEU A 232 -8.37 0.76 16.64
CA LEU A 232 -9.07 2.02 16.36
C LEU A 232 -10.22 2.27 17.36
N LEU A 233 -10.67 1.24 18.06
CA LEU A 233 -11.59 1.31 19.20
C LEU A 233 -10.81 1.05 20.49
N GLU A 234 -10.24 2.09 21.09
CA GLU A 234 -9.92 2.03 22.52
C GLU A 234 -11.24 1.90 23.29
N TYR A 235 -11.45 0.71 23.87
CA TYR A 235 -12.48 0.50 24.87
C TYR A 235 -12.09 1.24 26.15
N ILE A 236 -12.44 2.51 26.25
CA ILE A 236 -12.46 3.22 27.53
C ILE A 236 -13.89 3.16 28.03
N GLY A 237 -14.10 2.41 29.11
CA GLY A 237 -15.39 2.30 29.77
C GLY A 237 -16.03 3.68 29.99
N GLY A 238 -17.24 3.85 29.45
CA GLY A 238 -18.13 4.97 29.79
C GLY A 238 -17.91 6.27 29.02
N GLY A 239 -17.95 6.26 27.68
CA GLY A 239 -18.21 7.47 26.90
C GLY A 239 -17.47 7.50 25.56
N ILE A 240 -18.23 7.50 24.46
CA ILE A 240 -17.70 7.58 23.10
C ILE A 240 -17.06 8.96 22.91
N LYS A 241 -15.73 9.00 22.76
CA LYS A 241 -15.02 10.14 22.20
C LYS A 241 -14.16 9.67 21.04
N TRP A 242 -14.45 10.19 19.86
CA TRP A 242 -13.66 10.03 18.65
C TRP A 242 -12.24 10.56 18.88
N THR A 243 -11.22 9.72 18.70
CA THR A 243 -9.84 10.19 18.53
C THR A 243 -9.70 10.84 17.15
N LYS A 244 -8.80 11.83 17.08
CA LYS A 244 -8.73 12.94 16.10
C LYS A 244 -8.51 12.62 14.61
N TRP A 245 -8.84 11.41 14.15
CA TRP A 245 -8.74 11.00 12.74
C TRP A 245 -10.10 10.84 12.04
N ALA A 246 -11.23 10.99 12.75
CA ALA A 246 -12.58 10.86 12.20
C ALA A 246 -13.29 12.21 11.97
N ALA A 247 -12.67 13.15 11.24
CA ALA A 247 -13.29 14.44 10.92
C ALA A 247 -13.58 14.66 9.42
N TRP A 248 -13.38 13.66 8.55
CA TRP A 248 -13.57 13.82 7.09
C TRP A 248 -14.44 12.75 6.43
N ILE A 249 -15.41 12.19 7.17
CA ILE A 249 -16.46 11.34 6.59
C ILE A 249 -17.82 11.71 7.19
N TYR A 250 -18.31 12.90 6.80
CA TYR A 250 -19.73 13.25 6.71
C TYR A 250 -19.92 14.08 5.45
#